data_AF-A0A2S6R1V1-F1
#
_entry.id   AF-A0A2S6R1V1-F1
#
_cell.length_a   1.000
_cell.length_b   1.000
_cell.length_c   1.000
_cell.angle_alpha   90.00
_cell.angle_beta   90.00
_cell.angle_gamma   90.00
#
_symmetry.space_group_name_H-M   'P 1'
#
loop_
_entity.id
_entity.type
_entity.pdbx_description
1 polymer ?
#
loop_
_entity_poly.entity_id
_entity_poly.type
_entity_poly.pdbx_seq_one_letter_code
_entity_poly.pdbx_strand_id
1 'polypeptide(L)'
;MPFHDDLDGAYDIDGLCDDYLNWPAPKQRRVLYLDGEMPAPTMQERARAIAGFDPPDDLDEWFRLVTPDLQEHSTPDLSTKDGQARLEPYLTDVDVVVIDNLSTLCRTGVENEAESWLPVQGWLLVLRRRGISVMVIHHAGKSGLQRGTSRREDVL
;
A
#
# COMPACT_ATOMS: atom_id res chain seq x y z
N MET A 1 -10.52 -51.20 -13.58
CA MET A 1 -9.07 -50.97 -13.79
C MET A 1 -8.80 -50.99 -15.29
N PRO A 2 -7.96 -50.10 -15.83
CA PRO A 2 -8.07 -48.61 -15.90
C PRO A 2 -8.07 -48.16 -17.40
N PHE A 3 -8.33 -46.92 -17.80
CA PHE A 3 -7.44 -45.74 -17.71
C PHE A 3 -8.21 -44.44 -18.02
N HIS A 4 -7.72 -43.37 -17.40
CA HIS A 4 -8.10 -41.96 -17.50
C HIS A 4 -8.13 -41.40 -18.92
N ASP A 5 -9.00 -40.41 -19.13
CA ASP A 5 -8.66 -39.23 -19.93
C ASP A 5 -9.19 -38.00 -19.19
N ASP A 6 -8.24 -37.28 -18.59
CA ASP A 6 -8.39 -35.92 -18.08
C ASP A 6 -8.52 -34.96 -19.28
N LEU A 7 -9.17 -33.82 -19.07
CA LEU A 7 -8.70 -32.48 -19.47
C LEU A 7 -9.81 -31.47 -19.14
N ASP A 8 -9.90 -31.15 -17.85
CA ASP A 8 -10.34 -29.83 -17.38
C ASP A 8 -9.39 -28.78 -17.96
N GLY A 9 -9.94 -27.84 -18.71
CA GLY A 9 -9.22 -26.71 -19.29
C GLY A 9 -9.90 -25.37 -19.02
N ALA A 10 -10.70 -25.30 -17.94
CA ALA A 10 -11.07 -24.02 -17.36
C ALA A 10 -9.90 -23.60 -16.46
N TYR A 11 -9.07 -22.68 -16.95
CA TYR A 11 -8.11 -21.99 -16.09
C TYR A 11 -8.93 -21.19 -15.09
N ASP A 12 -9.05 -21.76 -13.91
CA ASP A 12 -9.67 -21.15 -12.76
C ASP A 12 -8.79 -19.97 -12.34
N ILE A 13 -9.28 -18.76 -12.58
CA ILE A 13 -8.65 -17.51 -12.12
C ILE A 13 -8.84 -17.29 -10.61
N ASP A 14 -9.41 -18.27 -9.90
CA ASP A 14 -9.65 -18.24 -8.45
C ASP A 14 -8.38 -18.48 -7.59
N GLY A 15 -7.23 -18.80 -8.21
CA GLY A 15 -6.00 -19.23 -7.52
C GLY A 15 -5.14 -18.16 -6.81
N LEU A 16 -5.55 -16.89 -6.76
CA LEU A 16 -4.81 -15.83 -6.04
C LEU A 16 -5.28 -15.62 -4.59
N CYS A 17 -6.19 -16.47 -4.12
CA CYS A 17 -6.97 -16.28 -2.90
C CYS A 17 -6.70 -17.35 -1.82
N ASP A 18 -5.54 -18.00 -1.83
CA ASP A 18 -5.22 -19.05 -0.86
C ASP A 18 -4.13 -18.59 0.12
N ASP A 19 -4.50 -18.55 1.41
CA ASP A 19 -3.73 -18.24 2.62
C ASP A 19 -2.24 -17.88 2.44
N TYR A 20 -1.88 -16.61 2.64
CA TYR A 20 -0.48 -16.20 2.79
C TYR A 20 -0.11 -16.13 4.28
N LEU A 21 0.93 -16.85 4.72
CA LEU A 21 1.37 -16.92 6.13
C LEU A 21 0.24 -17.32 7.12
N ASN A 22 -0.67 -18.21 6.70
CA ASN A 22 -1.88 -18.60 7.44
C ASN A 22 -2.88 -17.45 7.67
N TRP A 23 -2.79 -16.37 6.89
CA TRP A 23 -3.78 -15.31 6.89
C TRP A 23 -4.72 -15.47 5.70
N PRO A 24 -6.03 -15.65 5.94
CA PRO A 24 -6.99 -15.80 4.87
C PRO A 24 -7.12 -14.49 4.09
N ALA A 25 -7.03 -14.60 2.76
CA ALA A 25 -7.13 -13.48 1.84
C ALA A 25 -8.34 -13.65 0.90
N PRO A 26 -9.59 -13.72 1.43
CA PRO A 26 -10.78 -14.25 0.75
C PRO A 26 -11.27 -13.45 -0.47
N LYS A 27 -10.61 -12.34 -0.80
CA LYS A 27 -10.94 -11.50 -1.94
C LYS A 27 -9.72 -10.72 -2.39
N GLN A 28 -9.37 -10.82 -3.67
CA GLN A 28 -8.38 -9.98 -4.32
C GLN A 28 -8.80 -8.49 -4.27
N ARG A 29 -7.85 -7.61 -4.00
CA ARG A 29 -8.08 -6.16 -3.84
C ARG A 29 -7.12 -5.37 -4.72
N ARG A 30 -7.59 -4.24 -5.22
CA ARG A 30 -6.76 -3.28 -5.97
C ARG A 30 -5.96 -2.43 -4.98
N VAL A 31 -4.65 -2.58 -4.99
CA VAL A 31 -3.72 -2.00 -4.02
C VAL A 31 -2.90 -0.88 -4.66
N LEU A 32 -2.86 0.27 -3.99
CA LEU A 32 -1.88 1.32 -4.24
C LEU A 32 -0.82 1.28 -3.14
N TYR A 33 0.42 1.00 -3.49
CA TYR A 33 1.56 1.03 -2.59
C TYR A 33 2.34 2.33 -2.78
N LEU A 34 2.44 3.12 -1.71
CA LEU A 34 3.23 4.35 -1.67
C LEU A 34 4.50 4.06 -0.89
N ASP A 35 5.63 4.01 -1.60
CA ASP A 35 6.95 3.85 -1.03
C ASP A 35 7.74 5.16 -1.09
N GLY A 36 8.38 5.55 0.00
CA GLY A 36 9.17 6.78 0.09
C GLY A 36 10.69 6.60 0.05
N GLU A 37 11.23 5.37 0.07
CA GLU A 37 12.66 5.09 0.26
C GLU A 37 13.27 4.17 -0.80
N MET A 38 12.55 3.10 -1.17
CA MET A 38 13.06 1.98 -1.93
C MET A 38 12.81 2.11 -3.44
N PRO A 39 13.86 2.04 -4.26
CA PRO A 39 13.72 2.06 -5.73
C PRO A 39 12.90 0.89 -6.27
N ALA A 40 12.20 1.11 -7.38
CA ALA A 40 11.36 0.10 -8.03
C ALA A 40 12.09 -1.21 -8.37
N PRO A 41 13.34 -1.22 -8.89
CA PRO A 41 14.05 -2.48 -9.15
C PRO A 41 14.23 -3.33 -7.90
N THR A 42 14.55 -2.71 -6.76
CA THR A 42 14.72 -3.40 -5.48
C THR A 42 13.40 -3.95 -4.95
N MET A 43 12.30 -3.21 -5.13
CA MET A 43 10.95 -3.69 -4.82
C MET A 43 10.60 -4.92 -5.66
N GLN A 44 10.90 -4.91 -6.96
CA GLN A 44 10.65 -6.02 -7.86
C GLN A 44 11.45 -7.28 -7.47
N GLU A 45 12.74 -7.13 -7.15
CA GLU A 45 13.59 -8.22 -6.68
C GLU A 45 13.03 -8.86 -5.40
N ARG A 46 12.61 -8.03 -4.43
CA ARG A 46 12.03 -8.51 -3.17
C ARG A 46 10.68 -9.19 -3.38
N ALA A 47 9.82 -8.62 -4.22
CA ALA A 47 8.52 -9.21 -4.53
C ALA A 47 8.67 -10.60 -5.15
N ARG A 48 9.59 -10.77 -6.12
CA ARG A 48 9.90 -12.08 -6.71
C ARG A 48 10.43 -13.07 -5.67
N ALA A 49 11.32 -12.64 -4.79
CA ALA A 49 11.87 -13.48 -3.73
C ALA A 49 10.81 -13.93 -2.72
N ILE A 50 9.81 -13.10 -2.44
CA ILE A 50 8.71 -13.39 -1.51
C ILE A 50 7.64 -14.25 -2.15
N ALA A 51 7.23 -13.92 -3.39
CA ALA A 51 6.20 -14.64 -4.12
C ALA A 51 6.67 -16.06 -4.48
N GLY A 52 7.95 -16.23 -4.82
CA GLY A 52 8.48 -17.51 -5.28
C GLY A 52 8.02 -17.90 -6.70
N PHE A 53 7.34 -17.00 -7.40
CA PHE A 53 6.91 -17.10 -8.79
C PHE A 53 6.99 -15.74 -9.47
N ASP A 54 6.98 -15.73 -10.80
CA ASP A 54 6.96 -14.49 -11.59
C ASP A 54 5.58 -13.80 -11.49
N PRO A 55 5.53 -12.46 -11.41
CA PRO A 55 4.27 -11.75 -11.32
C PRO A 55 3.35 -12.09 -12.51
N PRO A 56 2.03 -12.17 -12.30
CA PRO A 56 1.08 -12.43 -13.38
C PRO A 56 1.03 -11.26 -14.36
N ASP A 57 0.62 -11.52 -15.60
CA ASP A 57 0.57 -10.52 -16.67
C ASP A 57 -0.40 -9.37 -16.37
N ASP A 58 -1.42 -9.61 -15.55
CA ASP A 58 -2.44 -8.64 -15.14
C ASP A 58 -2.09 -7.90 -13.82
N LEU A 59 -0.86 -8.01 -13.32
CA LEU A 59 -0.46 -7.39 -12.04
C LEU A 59 -0.79 -5.89 -11.97
N ASP A 60 -0.63 -5.16 -13.07
CA ASP A 60 -0.88 -3.71 -13.13
C ASP A 60 -2.37 -3.35 -12.91
N GLU A 61 -3.29 -4.30 -13.09
CA GLU A 61 -4.72 -4.12 -12.78
C GLU A 61 -4.98 -4.14 -11.26
N TRP A 62 -4.14 -4.87 -10.51
CA TRP A 62 -4.33 -5.16 -9.10
C TRP A 62 -3.36 -4.44 -8.18
N PHE A 63 -2.18 -4.05 -8.68
CA PHE A 63 -1.12 -3.48 -7.88
C PHE A 63 -0.48 -2.29 -8.58
N ARG A 64 -0.48 -1.14 -7.92
CA ARG A 64 0.18 0.09 -8.39
C ARG A 64 1.23 0.52 -7.39
N LEU A 65 2.41 0.86 -7.88
CA LEU A 65 3.53 1.33 -7.07
C LEU A 65 3.84 2.79 -7.37
N VAL A 66 3.92 3.61 -6.32
CA VAL A 66 4.49 4.96 -6.37
C VAL A 66 5.76 4.95 -5.53
N THR A 67 6.89 5.22 -6.15
CA THR A 67 8.23 5.25 -5.52
C THR A 67 9.06 6.37 -6.15
N PRO A 68 10.07 6.97 -5.47
CA PRO A 68 10.77 8.14 -5.96
C PRO A 68 11.36 8.03 -7.37
N ASP A 69 11.86 6.87 -7.76
CA ASP A 69 12.55 6.67 -9.04
C ASP A 69 11.60 6.49 -10.23
N LEU A 70 10.31 6.20 -9.98
CA LEU A 70 9.27 6.12 -11.02
C LEU A 70 8.53 7.44 -11.24
N GLN A 71 8.92 8.51 -10.56
CA GLN A 71 8.24 9.80 -10.62
C GLN A 71 9.12 10.84 -11.31
N GLU A 72 8.53 11.62 -12.23
CA GLU A 72 9.22 12.75 -12.89
C GLU A 72 9.55 13.88 -11.89
N HIS A 73 8.84 13.92 -10.77
CA HIS A 73 9.01 14.87 -9.68
C HIS A 73 9.21 14.12 -8.37
N SER A 74 9.70 14.79 -7.31
CA SER A 74 9.82 14.16 -5.99
C SER A 74 8.49 13.50 -5.56
N THR A 75 8.56 12.41 -4.80
CA THR A 75 7.38 11.71 -4.27
C THR A 75 6.39 12.70 -3.67
N PRO A 76 5.06 12.52 -3.83
CA PRO A 76 4.10 13.43 -3.24
C PRO A 76 4.24 13.51 -1.72
N ASP A 77 4.18 14.72 -1.15
CA ASP A 77 4.20 14.92 0.30
C ASP A 77 2.79 14.84 0.87
N LEU A 78 2.49 13.77 1.61
CA LEU A 78 1.18 13.49 2.21
C LEU A 78 0.77 14.51 3.27
N SER A 79 1.72 15.23 3.85
CA SER A 79 1.44 16.31 4.81
C SER A 79 0.92 17.59 4.15
N THR A 80 0.93 17.66 2.81
CA THR A 80 0.50 18.83 2.03
C THR A 80 -0.72 18.52 1.18
N LYS A 81 -1.58 19.53 0.96
CA LYS A 81 -2.73 19.40 0.04
C LYS A 81 -2.31 19.18 -1.41
N ASP A 82 -1.19 19.78 -1.82
CA ASP A 82 -0.63 19.59 -3.16
C ASP A 82 -0.17 18.15 -3.38
N GLY A 83 0.61 17.59 -2.45
CA GLY A 83 1.02 16.19 -2.51
C GLY A 83 -0.16 15.22 -2.48
N GLN A 84 -1.17 15.49 -1.66
CA GLN A 84 -2.43 14.71 -1.66
C GLN A 84 -3.15 14.79 -3.02
N ALA A 85 -3.23 15.96 -3.65
CA ALA A 85 -3.87 16.15 -4.95
C ALA A 85 -3.12 15.43 -6.08
N ARG A 86 -1.78 15.40 -6.01
CA ARG A 86 -0.93 14.65 -6.96
C ARG A 86 -1.17 13.13 -6.90
N LEU A 87 -1.70 12.61 -5.79
CA LEU A 87 -2.05 11.19 -5.67
C LEU A 87 -3.43 10.84 -6.22
N GLU A 88 -4.30 11.82 -6.44
CA GLU A 88 -5.69 11.57 -6.85
C GLU A 88 -5.84 10.72 -8.12
N PRO A 89 -5.02 10.90 -9.18
CA PRO A 89 -5.09 10.04 -10.37
C PRO A 89 -4.87 8.55 -10.05
N TYR A 90 -4.02 8.24 -9.07
CA TYR A 90 -3.68 6.87 -8.69
C TYR A 90 -4.73 6.21 -7.78
N LEU A 91 -5.63 7.00 -7.17
CA LEU A 91 -6.67 6.52 -6.24
C LEU A 91 -7.94 6.02 -6.93
N THR A 92 -8.06 6.18 -8.25
CA THR A 92 -9.18 5.65 -9.01
C THR A 92 -9.19 4.13 -8.91
N ASP A 93 -10.32 3.52 -8.57
CA ASP A 93 -10.46 2.06 -8.51
C ASP A 93 -9.56 1.36 -7.47
N VAL A 94 -9.11 2.07 -6.45
CA VAL A 94 -8.29 1.49 -5.36
C VAL A 94 -9.18 1.01 -4.21
N ASP A 95 -8.94 -0.19 -3.73
CA ASP A 95 -9.57 -0.74 -2.51
C ASP A 95 -8.71 -0.47 -1.25
N VAL A 96 -7.38 -0.54 -1.41
CA VAL A 96 -6.42 -0.44 -0.30
C VAL A 96 -5.25 0.46 -0.69
N VAL A 97 -4.89 1.39 0.20
CA VAL A 97 -3.65 2.17 0.12
C VAL A 97 -2.69 1.71 1.20
N VAL A 98 -1.46 1.38 0.82
CA VAL A 98 -0.37 1.09 1.75
C VAL A 98 0.61 2.25 1.73
N ILE A 99 1.01 2.73 2.89
CA ILE A 99 1.93 3.86 3.05
C ILE A 99 3.18 3.39 3.77
N ASP A 100 4.31 3.34 3.07
CA ASP A 100 5.60 2.83 3.56
C ASP A 100 6.77 3.81 3.34
N ASN A 101 7.40 4.36 4.36
CA ASN A 101 6.86 4.57 5.70
C ASN A 101 6.31 5.99 5.79
N LEU A 102 5.38 6.25 6.73
CA LEU A 102 4.74 7.56 6.78
C LEU A 102 5.72 8.73 6.99
N SER A 103 6.81 8.51 7.74
CA SER A 103 7.84 9.52 7.98
C SER A 103 8.55 9.99 6.72
N THR A 104 8.70 9.13 5.71
CA THR A 104 9.36 9.49 4.44
C THR A 104 8.44 10.24 3.48
N LEU A 105 7.14 9.98 3.62
CA LEU A 105 6.09 10.56 2.79
C LEU A 105 5.46 11.81 3.41
N CYS A 106 5.79 12.13 4.68
CA CYS A 106 5.42 13.38 5.34
C CYS A 106 6.68 14.19 5.65
N ARG A 107 7.03 15.14 4.77
CA ARG A 107 8.28 15.92 4.87
C ARG A 107 8.07 17.35 5.34
N THR A 108 6.83 17.82 5.36
CA THR A 108 6.47 19.16 5.81
C THR A 108 5.86 19.12 7.21
N GLY A 109 6.29 20.06 8.06
CA GLY A 109 5.85 20.17 9.45
C GLY A 109 6.89 19.65 10.45
N VAL A 110 6.73 20.05 11.71
CA VAL A 110 7.57 19.54 12.81
C VAL A 110 6.95 18.23 13.29
N GLU A 111 7.71 17.13 13.21
CA GLU A 111 7.26 15.77 13.56
C GLU A 111 6.62 15.66 14.96
N ASN A 112 6.95 16.60 15.85
CA ASN A 112 6.49 16.69 17.24
C ASN A 112 5.29 17.61 17.48
N GLU A 113 4.78 18.30 16.45
CA GLU A 113 3.58 19.14 16.57
C GLU A 113 2.35 18.38 16.10
N ALA A 114 1.36 18.25 16.99
CA ALA A 114 0.07 17.62 16.68
C ALA A 114 -0.64 18.29 15.49
N GLU A 115 -0.35 19.56 15.21
CA GLU A 115 -0.91 20.31 14.07
C GLU A 115 -0.39 19.80 12.72
N SER A 116 0.85 19.31 12.66
CA SER A 116 1.43 18.74 11.42
C SER A 116 0.77 17.42 11.01
N TRP A 117 0.00 16.79 11.91
CA TRP A 117 -0.75 15.56 11.65
C TRP A 117 -2.12 15.80 11.01
N LEU A 118 -2.73 16.96 11.26
CA LEU A 118 -4.10 17.25 10.85
C LEU A 118 -4.33 17.12 9.33
N PRO A 119 -3.40 17.57 8.45
CA PRO A 119 -3.57 17.39 7.01
C PRO A 119 -3.60 15.92 6.59
N VAL A 120 -2.74 15.09 7.19
CA VAL A 120 -2.65 13.65 6.90
C VAL A 120 -3.89 12.95 7.43
N GLN A 121 -4.26 13.20 8.69
CA GLN A 121 -5.48 12.65 9.29
C GLN A 121 -6.73 13.00 8.48
N GLY A 122 -6.87 14.26 8.06
CA GLY A 122 -7.98 14.70 7.22
C GLY A 122 -8.04 13.95 5.90
N TRP A 123 -6.89 13.65 5.29
CA TRP A 123 -6.82 12.86 4.06
C TRP A 123 -7.18 11.39 4.28
N LEU A 124 -6.69 10.76 5.35
CA LEU A 124 -7.06 9.39 5.73
C LEU A 124 -8.58 9.26 5.94
N LEU A 125 -9.22 10.25 6.57
CA LEU A 125 -10.68 10.28 6.73
C LEU A 125 -11.41 10.44 5.39
N VAL A 126 -10.85 11.17 4.44
CA VAL A 126 -11.41 11.26 3.07
C VAL A 126 -11.33 9.91 2.37
N LEU A 127 -10.20 9.20 2.45
CA LEU A 127 -10.05 7.86 1.89
C LEU A 127 -11.04 6.87 2.52
N ARG A 128 -11.18 6.89 3.84
CA ARG A 128 -12.17 6.06 4.55
C ARG A 128 -13.60 6.31 4.07
N ARG A 129 -13.99 7.58 3.89
CA ARG A 129 -15.34 7.93 3.37
C ARG A 129 -15.56 7.45 1.94
N ARG A 130 -14.50 7.30 1.15
CA ARG A 130 -14.53 6.70 -0.19
C ARG A 130 -14.57 5.17 -0.17
N GLY A 131 -14.53 4.53 1.00
CA GLY A 131 -14.47 3.08 1.14
C GLY A 131 -13.07 2.50 0.91
N ILE A 132 -12.04 3.34 0.90
CA ILE A 132 -10.65 2.93 0.72
C ILE A 132 -10.05 2.62 2.09
N SER A 133 -9.57 1.40 2.28
CA SER A 133 -8.81 1.00 3.47
C SER A 133 -7.39 1.54 3.38
N VAL A 134 -6.82 1.97 4.52
CA VAL A 134 -5.44 2.46 4.55
C VAL A 134 -4.62 1.70 5.58
N MET A 135 -3.48 1.16 5.14
CA MET A 135 -2.47 0.55 5.99
C MET A 135 -1.26 1.47 6.06
N VAL A 136 -0.86 1.85 7.27
CA VAL A 136 0.24 2.79 7.48
C VAL A 136 1.39 2.09 8.19
N ILE A 137 2.54 2.04 7.54
CA ILE A 137 3.77 1.48 8.10
C ILE A 137 4.53 2.59 8.80
N HIS A 138 4.85 2.33 10.06
CA HIS A 138 5.52 3.27 10.95
C HIS A 138 6.62 2.57 11.72
N HIS A 139 7.79 3.18 11.77
CA HIS A 139 8.86 2.71 12.66
C HIS A 139 8.47 2.95 14.13
N ALA A 140 8.55 1.90 14.95
CA ALA A 140 8.44 2.04 16.40
C ALA A 140 9.63 2.87 16.93
N GLY A 141 9.37 3.89 17.75
CA GLY A 141 10.42 4.65 18.40
C GLY A 141 11.24 3.79 19.37
N LYS A 142 12.45 4.26 19.72
CA LYS A 142 13.45 3.61 20.61
C LYS A 142 12.98 3.24 22.04
N SER A 143 11.70 3.23 22.36
CA SER A 143 11.16 2.87 23.68
C SER A 143 10.01 1.86 23.65
N GLY A 144 9.76 1.16 22.53
CA GLY A 144 8.62 0.24 22.42
C GLY A 144 7.24 0.93 22.49
N LEU A 145 7.25 2.26 22.63
CA LEU A 145 6.11 3.15 22.50
C LEU A 145 6.28 3.92 21.19
N GLN A 146 5.20 3.91 20.42
CA GLN A 146 5.05 4.62 19.16
C GLN A 146 5.41 6.10 19.33
N ARG A 147 6.21 6.64 18.40
CA ARG A 147 6.50 8.08 18.39
C ARG A 147 5.31 8.80 17.77
N GLY A 148 4.54 9.46 18.62
CA GLY A 148 3.38 10.26 18.27
C GLY A 148 2.47 10.41 19.47
N THR A 149 1.95 11.62 19.70
CA THR A 149 0.93 11.83 20.75
C THR A 149 -0.23 10.86 20.52
N SER A 150 -0.73 10.18 21.54
CA SER A 150 -1.80 9.15 21.48
C SER A 150 -3.01 9.52 20.60
N ARG A 151 -3.25 10.81 20.39
CA ARG A 151 -4.25 11.35 19.44
C ARG A 151 -4.14 10.88 17.99
N ARG A 152 -2.99 10.36 17.53
CA ARG A 152 -2.84 9.88 16.14
C ARG A 152 -3.77 8.70 15.84
N GLU A 153 -4.13 7.91 16.84
CA GLU A 153 -4.93 6.69 16.72
C GLU A 153 -6.37 6.84 17.21
N ASP A 154 -6.66 7.80 18.12
CA ASP A 154 -7.98 7.96 18.78
C ASP A 154 -9.17 8.28 17.86
N VAL A 155 -8.95 8.55 16.57
CA VAL A 155 -9.99 9.08 15.65
C VAL A 155 -10.21 8.20 14.41
N LEU A 156 -9.37 7.19 14.19
CA LEU A 156 -9.48 6.27 13.04
C LEU A 156 -10.43 5.10 13.34
#